data_AF-A0A947HNP8-F1
#
_entry.id   AF-A0A947HNP8-F1
#
_cell.length_a   1.000
_cell.length_b   1.000
_cell.length_c   1.000
_cell.angle_alpha   90.00
_cell.angle_beta   90.00
_cell.angle_gamma   90.00
#
_symmetry.space_group_name_H-M   'P 1'
#
loop_
_entity.id
_entity.type
_entity.pdbx_description
1 polymer ?
#
loop_
_entity_poly.entity_id
_entity_poly.type
_entity_poly.pdbx_seq_one_letter_code
_entity_poly.pdbx_strand_id
1 'polypeptide(L)'
;MDPLAVPLPSGTEVTTRFDQVAGELRAPKGSVGRVVAKRGEHFEVLIVGLGTFIYTREQLRPRKVGQARFAVRREAAWSSLRGCAVLETVVGSRAWGLADSRSDTDLRGVYVLPLPWTVGLADPPRDLVSTDGSQTYWESGKAIQQAMRADPNTLEMLFVESATPLDEIGEWLLAEREAFVSREIYGSFGRYALSQLDRLSRTARLAEHQSTLVDWLREPVAPSMDDVVQRLAVLSGENPKDEAALERGRDFVKQVYRSLYDRGLIPARDFATLAAYARAGGVAPDDARSLRPKNAYNLLRLIATAISWLRDGRPTFAFGGEFRERLLAIKRGDVALHDVLTQAEALTPELDELRRTTVLPKTPDVSRADLLARRIGKEAARRWSLGAPGPLGRDATEPPDVQWEALVDA
;
A
#
# COMPACT_ATOMS: atom_id res chain seq x y z
N MET A 1 16.92 27.33 6.25
CA MET A 1 16.45 26.60 7.45
C MET A 1 17.41 25.44 7.72
N ASP A 2 17.79 25.18 8.96
CA ASP A 2 18.79 24.17 9.33
C ASP A 2 18.24 22.73 9.19
N PRO A 3 18.74 21.89 8.27
CA PRO A 3 18.32 20.48 8.13
C PRO A 3 18.66 19.62 9.35
N LEU A 4 19.53 20.09 10.26
CA LEU A 4 19.87 19.41 11.51
C LEU A 4 18.84 19.64 12.62
N ALA A 5 18.00 20.67 12.49
CA ALA A 5 16.92 20.94 13.44
C ALA A 5 15.68 20.06 13.22
N VAL A 6 15.55 19.40 12.07
CA VAL A 6 14.38 18.56 11.76
C VAL A 6 14.49 17.23 12.52
N PRO A 7 13.49 16.82 13.33
CA PRO A 7 13.52 15.52 13.98
C PRO A 7 13.53 14.38 12.96
N LEU A 8 14.12 13.24 13.33
CA LEU A 8 14.30 12.07 12.47
C LEU A 8 13.53 10.86 13.06
N PRO A 9 12.21 10.81 12.92
CA PRO A 9 11.41 9.67 13.39
C PRO A 9 11.81 8.38 12.67
N SER A 10 11.46 7.24 13.25
CA SER A 10 11.68 5.97 12.56
C SER A 10 10.94 5.94 11.21
N GLY A 11 11.55 5.30 10.22
CA GLY A 11 11.17 5.35 8.81
C GLY A 11 11.82 6.48 7.98
N THR A 12 12.45 7.48 8.61
CA THR A 12 13.05 8.62 7.89
C THR A 12 14.28 8.20 7.06
N GLU A 13 14.31 8.56 5.78
CA GLU A 13 15.51 8.41 4.95
C GLU A 13 16.55 9.48 5.26
N VAL A 14 17.77 9.03 5.54
CA VAL A 14 18.89 9.87 5.96
C VAL A 14 20.12 9.59 5.12
N THR A 15 20.97 10.60 4.99
CA THR A 15 22.33 10.48 4.48
C THR A 15 23.31 10.61 5.64
N THR A 16 24.24 9.68 5.75
CA THR A 16 25.29 9.69 6.78
C THR A 16 26.29 10.80 6.49
N ARG A 17 26.74 11.52 7.52
CA ARG A 17 27.73 12.59 7.39
C ARG A 17 29.14 12.17 7.75
N PHE A 18 29.26 11.00 8.38
CA PHE A 18 30.50 10.43 8.87
C PHE A 18 30.51 8.93 8.58
N ASP A 19 31.73 8.39 8.50
CA ASP A 19 31.94 6.95 8.47
C ASP A 19 31.54 6.35 9.81
N GLN A 20 30.92 5.18 9.79
CA GLN A 20 30.58 4.42 11.00
C GLN A 20 31.04 2.97 10.83
N VAL A 21 31.54 2.39 11.92
CA VAL A 21 32.01 1.00 11.95
C VAL A 21 31.20 0.24 12.99
N ALA A 22 30.76 -0.96 12.64
CA ALA A 22 30.07 -1.88 13.53
C ALA A 22 30.63 -3.29 13.29
N GLY A 23 31.51 -3.76 14.17
CA GLY A 23 32.27 -4.99 13.96
C GLY A 23 33.18 -4.86 12.73
N GLU A 24 33.10 -5.81 11.80
CA GLU A 24 33.84 -5.80 10.53
C GLU A 24 33.16 -4.96 9.43
N LEU A 25 31.93 -4.48 9.67
CA LEU A 25 31.15 -3.73 8.69
C LEU A 25 31.45 -2.24 8.79
N ARG A 26 31.65 -1.58 7.64
CA ARG A 26 31.88 -0.14 7.53
C ARG A 26 30.83 0.52 6.65
N ALA A 27 30.13 1.50 7.22
CA ALA A 27 29.25 2.40 6.51
C ALA A 27 29.99 3.70 6.18
N PRO A 28 30.32 3.98 4.91
CA PRO A 28 31.00 5.22 4.54
C PRO A 28 30.08 6.44 4.69
N LYS A 29 30.68 7.61 4.87
CA LYS A 29 30.01 8.90 4.73
C LYS A 29 29.31 9.00 3.39
N GLY A 30 28.11 9.58 3.38
CA GLY A 30 27.27 9.70 2.19
C GLY A 30 26.38 8.48 1.95
N SER A 31 26.48 7.43 2.78
CA SER A 31 25.58 6.29 2.72
C SER A 31 24.14 6.73 2.94
N VAL A 32 23.23 6.13 2.18
CA VAL A 32 21.80 6.32 2.37
C VAL A 32 21.26 5.20 3.23
N GLY A 33 20.59 5.56 4.31
CA GLY A 33 19.96 4.61 5.22
C GLY A 33 18.59 5.08 5.66
N ARG A 34 17.90 4.24 6.44
CA ARG A 34 16.61 4.53 7.04
C ARG A 34 16.71 4.40 8.55
N VAL A 35 16.23 5.41 9.28
CA VAL A 35 16.13 5.33 10.75
C VAL A 35 15.16 4.20 11.10
N VAL A 36 15.59 3.23 11.91
CA VAL A 36 14.74 2.12 12.36
C VAL A 36 14.29 2.30 13.81
N ALA A 37 15.12 2.94 14.64
CA ALA A 37 14.80 3.26 16.03
C ALA A 37 15.59 4.48 16.51
N LYS A 38 15.09 5.12 17.56
CA LYS A 38 15.80 6.15 18.33
C LYS A 38 15.85 5.70 19.79
N ARG A 39 17.04 5.70 20.40
CA ARG A 39 17.26 5.40 21.82
C ARG A 39 18.09 6.52 22.45
N GLY A 40 17.46 7.38 23.24
CA GLY A 40 18.12 8.59 23.76
C GLY A 40 18.64 9.46 22.63
N GLU A 41 19.94 9.75 22.63
CA GLU A 41 20.63 10.58 21.62
C GLU A 41 21.07 9.79 20.38
N HIS A 42 20.87 8.47 20.37
CA HIS A 42 21.33 7.58 19.32
C HIS A 42 20.19 7.15 18.39
N PHE A 43 20.53 7.05 17.11
CA PHE A 43 19.66 6.60 16.03
C PHE A 43 20.23 5.31 15.45
N GLU A 44 19.43 4.26 15.44
CA GLU A 44 19.71 3.05 14.69
C GLU A 44 19.29 3.29 13.24
N VAL A 45 20.22 3.11 12.30
CA VAL A 45 20.02 3.36 10.87
C VAL A 45 20.34 2.10 10.09
N LEU A 46 19.35 1.55 9.40
CA LEU A 46 19.53 0.44 8.48
C LEU A 46 20.05 0.97 7.14
N ILE A 47 21.23 0.51 6.74
CA ILE A 47 21.82 0.78 5.43
C ILE A 47 21.71 -0.49 4.60
N VAL A 48 21.01 -0.38 3.47
CA VAL A 48 20.74 -1.53 2.60
C VAL A 48 22.05 -2.14 2.12
N GLY A 49 22.23 -3.44 2.35
CA GLY A 49 23.45 -4.18 1.99
C GLY A 49 24.60 -4.11 2.99
N LEU A 50 24.52 -3.24 4.02
CA LEU A 50 25.57 -3.09 5.05
C LEU A 50 25.08 -3.39 6.47
N GLY A 51 23.77 -3.42 6.72
CA GLY A 51 23.21 -3.70 8.04
C GLY A 51 22.89 -2.44 8.84
N THR A 52 22.69 -2.60 10.15
CA THR A 52 22.26 -1.52 11.05
C THR A 52 23.46 -0.89 11.75
N PHE A 53 23.54 0.44 11.71
CA PHE A 53 24.59 1.23 12.36
C PHE A 53 23.97 2.23 13.33
N ILE A 54 24.75 2.62 14.34
CA ILE A 54 24.32 3.59 15.35
C ILE A 54 24.97 4.94 15.04
N TYR A 55 24.17 5.99 14.98
CA TYR A 55 24.59 7.36 14.74
C TYR A 55 24.03 8.32 15.79
N THR A 56 24.69 9.45 16.02
CA THR A 56 24.10 10.60 16.73
C THR A 56 23.34 11.52 15.75
N ARG A 57 22.50 12.41 16.27
CA ARG A 57 21.69 13.33 15.43
C ARG A 57 22.55 14.13 14.45
N GLU A 58 23.67 14.66 14.92
CA GLU A 58 24.58 15.51 14.15
C GLU A 58 25.28 14.77 12.99
N GLN A 59 25.37 13.44 13.08
CA GLN A 59 25.93 12.58 12.04
C GLN A 59 24.94 12.25 10.91
N LEU A 60 23.68 12.68 11.02
CA LEU A 60 22.64 12.38 10.05
C LEU A 60 22.07 13.66 9.42
N ARG A 61 21.77 13.58 8.13
CA ARG A 61 20.95 14.60 7.44
C ARG A 61 19.73 13.93 6.82
N PRO A 62 18.53 14.51 6.95
CA PRO A 62 17.38 14.02 6.21
C PRO A 62 17.66 14.17 4.71
N ARG A 63 17.42 13.11 3.94
CA ARG A 63 17.66 13.12 2.49
C ARG A 63 16.75 14.11 1.78
N LYS A 64 15.51 14.24 2.25
CA LYS A 64 14.51 15.19 1.78
C LYS A 64 13.80 15.81 2.98
N VAL A 65 14.03 17.10 3.22
CA VAL A 65 13.49 17.82 4.39
C VAL A 65 11.96 17.73 4.46
N GLY A 66 11.25 17.85 3.33
CA GLY A 66 9.79 17.70 3.29
C GLY A 66 9.31 16.31 3.72
N GLN A 67 10.02 15.24 3.35
CA GLN A 67 9.68 13.88 3.78
C GLN A 67 9.95 13.66 5.27
N ALA A 68 11.03 14.24 5.80
CA ALA A 68 11.30 14.19 7.24
C ALA A 68 10.23 14.94 8.04
N ARG A 69 9.83 16.15 7.61
CA ARG A 69 8.72 16.88 8.23
C ARG A 69 7.41 16.10 8.17
N PHE A 70 7.12 15.47 7.03
CA PHE A 70 5.94 14.62 6.88
C PHE A 70 5.98 13.43 7.86
N ALA A 71 7.13 12.77 8.01
CA ALA A 71 7.31 11.68 8.96
C ALA A 71 7.13 12.15 10.41
N VAL A 72 7.62 13.35 10.77
CA VAL A 72 7.43 13.95 12.10
C VAL A 72 5.95 14.23 12.37
N ARG A 73 5.25 14.87 11.42
CA ARG A 73 3.81 15.12 11.54
C ARG A 73 3.02 13.83 11.72
N ARG A 74 3.41 12.77 11.02
CA ARG A 74 2.80 11.45 11.12
C ARG A 74 3.05 10.78 12.47
N GLU A 75 4.28 10.80 12.99
CA GLU A 75 4.60 10.24 14.31
C GLU A 75 3.89 11.02 15.44
N ALA A 76 3.82 12.35 15.33
CA ALA A 76 3.07 13.20 16.25
C ALA A 76 1.57 12.87 16.22
N ALA A 77 0.97 12.81 15.02
CA ALA A 77 -0.43 12.42 14.84
C ALA A 77 -0.71 11.04 15.44
N TRP A 78 0.16 10.05 15.20
CA TRP A 78 0.06 8.73 15.81
C TRP A 78 0.05 8.81 17.33
N SER A 79 1.04 9.50 17.91
CA SER A 79 1.20 9.60 19.36
C SER A 79 0.02 10.31 20.03
N SER A 80 -0.54 11.33 19.39
CA SER A 80 -1.68 12.10 19.89
C SER A 80 -3.02 11.38 19.76
N LEU A 81 -3.26 10.71 18.62
CA LEU A 81 -4.61 10.28 18.25
C LEU A 81 -4.82 8.77 18.28
N ARG A 82 -3.77 7.95 18.37
CA ARG A 82 -3.93 6.49 18.46
C ARG A 82 -4.74 6.06 19.68
N GLY A 83 -4.67 6.81 20.78
CA GLY A 83 -5.51 6.59 21.96
C GLY A 83 -7.00 6.80 21.69
N CYS A 84 -7.36 7.58 20.67
CA CYS A 84 -8.74 7.85 20.27
C CYS A 84 -9.35 6.76 19.38
N ALA A 85 -8.69 5.60 19.26
CA ALA A 85 -9.22 4.47 18.50
C ALA A 85 -10.51 3.94 19.15
N VAL A 86 -11.53 3.71 18.34
CA VAL A 86 -12.86 3.22 18.74
C VAL A 86 -13.17 1.84 18.16
N LEU A 87 -12.44 1.44 17.12
CA LEU A 87 -12.56 0.14 16.48
C LEU A 87 -11.18 -0.39 16.12
N GLU A 88 -10.94 -1.67 16.36
CA GLU A 88 -9.72 -2.37 15.94
C GLU A 88 -10.06 -3.75 15.37
N THR A 89 -9.37 -4.11 14.29
CA THR A 89 -9.60 -5.34 13.55
C THR A 89 -8.28 -5.93 13.12
N VAL A 90 -8.05 -7.20 13.45
CA VAL A 90 -6.96 -8.00 12.85
C VAL A 90 -7.35 -8.32 11.42
N VAL A 91 -6.55 -7.92 10.43
CA VAL A 91 -6.81 -8.12 9.00
C VAL A 91 -5.71 -8.95 8.33
N GLY A 92 -5.76 -9.08 7.00
CA GLY A 92 -4.76 -9.84 6.25
C GLY A 92 -4.94 -11.34 6.43
N SER A 93 -3.91 -12.16 6.17
CA SER A 93 -4.11 -13.61 6.08
C SER A 93 -4.75 -14.27 7.31
N ARG A 94 -4.63 -13.68 8.51
CA ARG A 94 -5.31 -14.18 9.71
C ARG A 94 -6.84 -14.05 9.63
N ALA A 95 -7.34 -12.89 9.22
CA ALA A 95 -8.78 -12.63 9.13
C ALA A 95 -9.51 -13.50 8.10
N TRP A 96 -8.76 -14.04 7.14
CA TRP A 96 -9.29 -14.89 6.06
C TRP A 96 -9.07 -16.38 6.37
N GLY A 97 -8.53 -16.72 7.54
CA GLY A 97 -8.15 -18.08 7.89
C GLY A 97 -6.99 -18.63 7.04
N LEU A 98 -6.20 -17.78 6.39
CA LEU A 98 -5.13 -18.10 5.43
C LEU A 98 -3.72 -17.88 6.00
N ALA A 99 -3.60 -17.78 7.33
CA ALA A 99 -2.34 -17.55 8.03
C ALA A 99 -1.51 -18.84 8.20
N ASP A 100 -0.20 -18.67 8.15
CA ASP A 100 0.82 -19.65 8.55
C ASP A 100 1.68 -19.08 9.71
N SER A 101 2.66 -19.86 10.18
CA SER A 101 3.55 -19.47 11.29
C SER A 101 4.42 -18.24 11.01
N ARG A 102 4.51 -17.78 9.76
CA ARG A 102 5.30 -16.62 9.32
C ARG A 102 4.44 -15.42 8.95
N SER A 103 3.13 -15.53 9.10
CA SER A 103 2.22 -14.45 8.71
C SER A 103 2.31 -13.31 9.72
N ASP A 104 2.56 -12.10 9.23
CA ASP A 104 2.51 -10.87 10.03
C ASP A 104 1.09 -10.62 10.53
N THR A 105 0.96 -9.85 11.61
CA THR A 105 -0.34 -9.38 12.12
C THR A 105 -0.53 -7.94 11.69
N ASP A 106 -1.45 -7.74 10.75
CA ASP A 106 -1.85 -6.42 10.31
C ASP A 106 -3.10 -5.98 11.11
N LEU A 107 -3.07 -4.78 11.67
CA LEU A 107 -4.21 -4.17 12.36
C LEU A 107 -4.78 -3.04 11.53
N ARG A 108 -6.11 -2.95 11.51
CA ARG A 108 -6.83 -1.81 10.97
C ARG A 108 -7.86 -1.32 11.96
N GLY A 109 -8.23 -0.05 11.87
CA GLY A 109 -9.24 0.47 12.77
C GLY A 109 -9.80 1.82 12.40
N VAL A 110 -10.62 2.33 13.30
CA VAL A 110 -11.20 3.67 13.21
C VAL A 110 -10.85 4.42 14.48
N TYR A 111 -10.49 5.70 14.33
CA TYR A 111 -10.36 6.63 15.44
C TYR A 111 -11.27 7.83 15.24
N VAL A 112 -11.61 8.48 16.34
CA VAL A 112 -12.44 9.69 16.34
C VAL A 112 -11.56 10.87 16.72
N LEU A 113 -11.73 12.00 16.05
CA LEU A 113 -11.05 13.23 16.44
C LEU A 113 -11.72 13.82 17.69
N PRO A 114 -10.96 14.15 18.75
CA PRO A 114 -11.50 14.93 19.85
C PRO A 114 -11.82 16.35 19.38
N LEU A 115 -12.75 17.04 20.07
CA LEU A 115 -13.30 18.33 19.62
C LEU A 115 -12.23 19.39 19.26
N PRO A 116 -11.13 19.57 20.03
CA PRO A 116 -10.12 20.57 19.69
C PRO A 116 -9.50 20.42 18.29
N TRP A 117 -9.43 19.19 17.77
CA TRP A 117 -8.87 18.90 16.44
C TRP A 117 -9.83 19.20 15.29
N THR A 118 -11.11 19.47 15.56
CA THR A 118 -12.12 19.70 14.52
C THR A 118 -12.53 21.17 14.39
N VAL A 119 -12.14 22.02 15.35
CA VAL A 119 -12.53 23.44 15.41
C VAL A 119 -11.39 24.41 15.07
N GLY A 120 -10.17 23.89 14.87
CA GLY A 120 -8.98 24.66 14.54
C GLY A 120 -8.78 24.92 13.03
N LEU A 121 -7.74 25.69 12.69
CA LEU A 121 -7.38 26.03 11.30
C LEU A 121 -6.56 24.94 10.58
N ALA A 122 -5.86 24.09 11.34
CA ALA A 122 -5.08 23.01 10.75
C ALA A 122 -5.99 21.85 10.34
N ASP A 123 -5.80 21.35 9.13
CA ASP A 123 -6.46 20.12 8.70
C ASP A 123 -6.01 18.97 9.60
N PRO A 124 -6.95 18.26 10.26
CA PRO A 124 -6.59 17.12 11.07
C PRO A 124 -6.07 15.98 10.18
N PRO A 125 -5.19 15.12 10.71
CA PRO A 125 -4.79 13.91 10.01
C PRO A 125 -6.04 13.07 9.72
N ARG A 126 -6.05 12.42 8.56
CA ARG A 126 -7.15 11.54 8.12
C ARG A 126 -6.78 10.06 8.23
N ASP A 127 -5.49 9.79 8.41
CA ASP A 127 -4.89 8.46 8.52
C ASP A 127 -3.84 8.46 9.62
N LEU A 128 -3.85 7.42 10.45
CA LEU A 128 -2.74 7.07 11.31
C LEU A 128 -2.18 5.76 10.78
N VAL A 129 -0.87 5.68 10.56
CA VAL A 129 -0.27 4.37 10.29
C VAL A 129 1.05 4.24 11.01
N SER A 130 1.28 3.07 11.59
CA SER A 130 2.46 2.78 12.40
C SER A 130 3.73 2.89 11.57
N THR A 131 4.85 2.94 12.25
CA THR A 131 6.14 3.13 11.60
C THR A 131 6.58 1.94 10.75
N ASP A 132 6.26 0.72 11.22
CA ASP A 132 6.47 -0.53 10.49
C ASP A 132 5.39 -0.80 9.42
N GLY A 133 4.32 0.02 9.40
CA GLY A 133 3.20 -0.12 8.47
C GLY A 133 2.22 -1.25 8.81
N SER A 134 2.40 -1.95 9.92
CA SER A 134 1.53 -3.07 10.34
C SER A 134 0.17 -2.60 10.83
N GLN A 135 0.02 -1.33 11.21
CA GLN A 135 -1.24 -0.80 11.74
C GLN A 135 -1.71 0.43 10.97
N THR A 136 -2.99 0.47 10.61
CA THR A 136 -3.61 1.62 9.93
C THR A 136 -4.98 1.97 10.51
N TYR A 137 -5.17 3.20 10.96
CA TYR A 137 -6.45 3.69 11.46
C TYR A 137 -6.93 4.86 10.61
N TRP A 138 -8.22 4.86 10.29
CA TRP A 138 -8.87 5.95 9.56
C TRP A 138 -9.69 6.81 10.51
N GLU A 139 -9.70 8.11 10.24
CA GLU A 139 -10.62 9.03 10.90
C GLU A 139 -12.07 8.59 10.59
N SER A 140 -12.97 8.62 11.58
CA SER A 140 -14.35 8.12 11.48
C SER A 140 -15.13 8.56 10.23
N GLY A 141 -15.12 9.84 9.89
CA GLY A 141 -15.75 10.38 8.69
C GLY A 141 -15.09 9.86 7.41
N LYS A 142 -13.75 9.75 7.37
CA LYS A 142 -13.04 9.10 6.26
C LYS A 142 -13.45 7.64 6.13
N ALA A 143 -13.46 6.88 7.22
CA ALA A 143 -13.82 5.47 7.22
C ALA A 143 -15.25 5.26 6.67
N ILE A 144 -16.22 6.07 7.11
CA ILE A 144 -17.59 6.04 6.59
C ILE A 144 -17.61 6.34 5.08
N GLN A 145 -16.90 7.37 4.63
CA GLN A 145 -16.82 7.72 3.20
C GLN A 145 -16.18 6.60 2.35
N GLN A 146 -15.13 5.95 2.86
CA GLN A 146 -14.48 4.81 2.19
C GLN A 146 -15.39 3.59 2.15
N ALA A 147 -16.08 3.27 3.24
CA ALA A 147 -17.01 2.16 3.33
C ALA A 147 -18.17 2.32 2.32
N MET A 148 -18.73 3.53 2.19
CA MET A 148 -19.75 3.85 1.18
C MET A 148 -19.27 3.62 -0.27
N ARG A 149 -17.97 3.77 -0.54
CA ARG A 149 -17.36 3.48 -1.85
C ARG A 149 -16.92 2.02 -1.99
N ALA A 150 -17.34 1.16 -1.06
CA ALA A 150 -16.93 -0.21 -0.95
C ALA A 150 -15.40 -0.38 -0.99
N ASP A 151 -14.64 0.48 -0.30
CA ASP A 151 -13.19 0.35 -0.20
C ASP A 151 -12.81 -1.04 0.37
N PRO A 152 -11.95 -1.81 -0.31
CA PRO A 152 -11.66 -3.18 0.13
C PRO A 152 -11.09 -3.31 1.53
N ASN A 153 -10.22 -2.38 1.94
CA ASN A 153 -9.58 -2.47 3.25
C ASN A 153 -10.55 -2.06 4.37
N THR A 154 -11.38 -1.06 4.11
CA THR A 154 -12.40 -0.60 5.05
C THR A 154 -13.52 -1.63 5.21
N LEU A 155 -14.03 -2.22 4.12
CA LEU A 155 -15.02 -3.28 4.23
C LEU A 155 -14.43 -4.52 4.92
N GLU A 156 -13.21 -4.95 4.56
CA GLU A 156 -12.52 -6.03 5.27
C GLU A 156 -12.47 -5.77 6.77
N MET A 157 -12.07 -4.55 7.19
CA MET A 157 -12.02 -4.16 8.60
C MET A 157 -13.39 -4.23 9.33
N LEU A 158 -14.49 -3.89 8.66
CA LEU A 158 -15.82 -3.81 9.30
C LEU A 158 -16.54 -5.16 9.43
N PHE A 159 -16.26 -6.10 8.53
CA PHE A 159 -17.08 -7.31 8.36
C PHE A 159 -16.36 -8.62 8.73
N VAL A 160 -15.02 -8.62 8.85
CA VAL A 160 -14.34 -9.80 9.39
C VAL A 160 -14.67 -10.00 10.87
N GLU A 161 -14.63 -11.25 11.32
CA GLU A 161 -15.04 -11.65 12.68
C GLU A 161 -14.14 -11.05 13.79
N SER A 162 -12.89 -10.76 13.47
CA SER A 162 -11.93 -10.13 14.38
C SER A 162 -12.19 -8.66 14.66
N ALA A 163 -13.21 -8.04 14.05
CA ALA A 163 -13.56 -6.64 14.27
C ALA A 163 -14.07 -6.44 15.71
N THR A 164 -13.30 -5.72 16.50
CA THR A 164 -13.50 -5.55 17.94
C THR A 164 -13.77 -4.07 18.26
N PRO A 165 -14.98 -3.73 18.73
CA PRO A 165 -15.26 -2.38 19.20
C PRO A 165 -14.47 -2.12 20.49
N LEU A 166 -13.83 -0.95 20.57
CA LEU A 166 -13.09 -0.52 21.76
C LEU A 166 -13.95 0.31 22.71
N ASP A 167 -15.06 0.86 22.21
CA ASP A 167 -16.08 1.58 22.97
C ASP A 167 -17.45 1.55 22.24
N GLU A 168 -18.44 2.27 22.79
CA GLU A 168 -19.79 2.38 22.21
C GLU A 168 -19.80 2.98 20.79
N ILE A 169 -18.84 3.83 20.41
CA ILE A 169 -18.77 4.37 19.06
C ILE A 169 -18.35 3.27 18.08
N GLY A 170 -17.39 2.43 18.49
CA GLY A 170 -17.04 1.20 17.77
C GLY A 170 -18.24 0.28 17.55
N GLU A 171 -19.07 0.11 18.59
CA GLU A 171 -20.30 -0.69 18.49
C GLU A 171 -21.27 -0.10 17.47
N TRP A 172 -21.44 1.23 17.43
CA TRP A 172 -22.30 1.88 16.43
C TRP A 172 -21.78 1.68 15.01
N LEU A 173 -20.47 1.76 14.78
CA LEU A 173 -19.85 1.50 13.49
C LEU A 173 -20.15 0.07 13.00
N LEU A 174 -20.03 -0.92 13.89
CA LEU A 174 -20.31 -2.32 13.55
C LEU A 174 -21.80 -2.61 13.41
N ALA A 175 -22.67 -1.96 14.20
CA ALA A 175 -24.11 -2.10 14.08
C ALA A 175 -24.65 -1.53 12.75
N GLU A 176 -24.05 -0.45 12.25
CA GLU A 176 -24.47 0.22 11.01
C GLU A 176 -23.73 -0.28 9.77
N ARG A 177 -22.79 -1.23 9.87
CA ARG A 177 -21.94 -1.65 8.74
C ARG A 177 -22.71 -2.10 7.50
N GLU A 178 -23.89 -2.70 7.67
CA GLU A 178 -24.77 -3.12 6.57
C GLU A 178 -25.25 -1.93 5.70
N ALA A 179 -25.22 -0.70 6.21
CA ALA A 179 -25.49 0.51 5.42
C ALA A 179 -24.52 0.70 4.25
N PHE A 180 -23.34 0.08 4.32
CA PHE A 180 -22.30 0.19 3.29
C PHE A 180 -22.40 -0.88 2.20
N VAL A 181 -23.24 -1.90 2.38
CA VAL A 181 -23.39 -3.00 1.42
C VAL A 181 -24.16 -2.53 0.20
N SER A 182 -23.54 -2.61 -0.98
CA SER A 182 -24.15 -2.19 -2.24
C SER A 182 -23.45 -2.80 -3.46
N ARG A 183 -24.01 -2.55 -4.64
CA ARG A 183 -23.43 -2.95 -5.94
C ARG A 183 -22.07 -2.28 -6.24
N GLU A 184 -21.64 -1.29 -5.45
CA GLU A 184 -20.30 -0.68 -5.59
C GLU A 184 -19.17 -1.71 -5.48
N ILE A 185 -19.41 -2.84 -4.78
CA ILE A 185 -18.41 -3.91 -4.68
C ILE A 185 -18.00 -4.50 -6.03
N TYR A 186 -18.89 -4.47 -7.03
CA TYR A 186 -18.53 -4.86 -8.40
C TYR A 186 -17.37 -4.00 -8.92
N GLY A 187 -17.40 -2.69 -8.66
CA GLY A 187 -16.39 -1.75 -9.15
C GLY A 187 -15.09 -1.85 -8.37
N SER A 188 -15.18 -1.75 -7.05
CA SER A 188 -14.01 -1.63 -6.15
C SER A 188 -13.27 -2.95 -5.93
N PHE A 189 -13.96 -4.09 -6.01
CA PHE A 189 -13.34 -5.41 -5.90
C PHE A 189 -13.18 -6.05 -7.27
N GLY A 190 -14.30 -6.33 -7.96
CA GLY A 190 -14.31 -7.14 -9.18
C GLY A 190 -13.59 -6.49 -10.36
N ARG A 191 -14.12 -5.37 -10.87
CA ARG A 191 -13.57 -4.65 -12.03
C ARG A 191 -12.15 -4.16 -11.77
N TYR A 192 -11.89 -3.62 -10.58
CA TYR A 192 -10.54 -3.25 -10.16
C TYR A 192 -9.58 -4.45 -10.25
N ALA A 193 -9.95 -5.59 -9.65
CA ALA A 193 -9.06 -6.74 -9.63
C ALA A 193 -8.80 -7.33 -11.02
N LEU A 194 -9.83 -7.40 -11.88
CA LEU A 194 -9.68 -7.82 -13.28
C LEU A 194 -8.73 -6.90 -14.05
N SER A 195 -8.86 -5.58 -13.91
CA SER A 195 -7.95 -4.62 -14.53
C SER A 195 -6.51 -4.78 -14.04
N GLN A 196 -6.31 -5.03 -12.74
CA GLN A 196 -4.98 -5.29 -12.19
C GLN A 196 -4.38 -6.61 -12.68
N LEU A 197 -5.20 -7.65 -12.85
CA LEU A 197 -4.75 -8.94 -13.39
C LEU A 197 -4.36 -8.84 -14.86
N ASP A 198 -5.15 -8.14 -15.68
CA ASP A 198 -4.79 -7.85 -17.08
C ASP A 198 -3.45 -7.11 -17.17
N ARG A 199 -3.24 -6.09 -16.30
CA ARG A 199 -1.95 -5.40 -16.22
C ARG A 199 -0.80 -6.33 -15.82
N LEU A 200 -1.00 -7.22 -14.84
CA LEU A 200 0.00 -8.20 -14.44
C LEU A 200 0.31 -9.20 -15.57
N SER A 201 -0.72 -9.67 -16.29
CA SER A 201 -0.59 -10.56 -17.45
C SER A 201 0.28 -9.93 -18.54
N ARG A 202 0.00 -8.69 -18.92
CA ARG A 202 0.81 -7.97 -19.94
C ARG A 202 2.25 -7.77 -19.50
N THR A 203 2.45 -7.44 -18.22
CA THR A 203 3.81 -7.32 -17.65
C THR A 203 4.55 -8.65 -17.68
N ALA A 204 3.84 -9.76 -17.39
CA ALA A 204 4.40 -11.11 -17.43
C ALA A 204 4.87 -11.49 -18.83
N ARG A 205 4.04 -11.26 -19.86
CA ARG A 205 4.39 -11.54 -21.27
C ARG A 205 5.64 -10.77 -21.70
N LEU A 206 5.73 -9.49 -21.34
CA LEU A 206 6.94 -8.70 -21.63
C LEU A 206 8.18 -9.28 -20.93
N ALA A 207 8.05 -9.73 -19.68
CA ALA A 207 9.14 -10.35 -18.94
C ALA A 207 9.62 -11.68 -19.55
N GLU A 208 8.73 -12.48 -20.15
CA GLU A 208 9.10 -13.69 -20.91
C GLU A 208 10.05 -13.38 -22.08
N HIS A 209 10.01 -12.15 -22.60
CA HIS A 209 10.82 -11.70 -23.72
C HIS A 209 12.09 -10.94 -23.30
N GLN A 210 12.42 -10.90 -22.00
CA GLN A 210 13.57 -10.14 -21.51
C GLN A 210 14.91 -10.64 -22.06
N SER A 211 15.07 -11.96 -22.24
CA SER A 211 16.25 -12.56 -22.88
C SER A 211 16.35 -12.14 -24.34
N THR A 212 15.24 -12.25 -25.09
CA THR A 212 15.15 -11.83 -26.49
C THR A 212 15.48 -10.35 -26.66
N LEU A 213 15.01 -9.49 -25.75
CA LEU A 213 15.38 -8.07 -25.71
C LEU A 213 16.90 -7.88 -25.60
N VAL A 214 17.57 -8.63 -24.72
CA VAL A 214 19.03 -8.54 -24.56
C VAL A 214 19.73 -9.06 -25.82
N ASP A 215 19.20 -10.10 -26.47
CA ASP A 215 19.76 -10.63 -27.71
C ASP A 215 19.62 -9.65 -28.88
N TRP A 216 18.50 -8.92 -29.00
CA TRP A 216 18.36 -7.86 -30.00
C TRP A 216 19.41 -6.76 -29.84
N LEU A 217 19.78 -6.43 -28.60
CA LEU A 217 20.80 -5.43 -28.31
C LEU A 217 22.23 -5.91 -28.65
N ARG A 218 22.42 -7.21 -28.94
CA ARG A 218 23.68 -7.78 -29.43
C ARG A 218 23.79 -7.76 -30.96
N GLU A 219 22.75 -7.34 -31.67
CA GLU A 219 22.78 -7.20 -33.13
C GLU A 219 23.94 -6.28 -33.57
N PRO A 220 24.58 -6.55 -34.74
CA PRO A 220 25.70 -5.75 -35.24
C PRO A 220 25.40 -4.25 -35.32
N VAL A 221 24.14 -3.92 -35.66
CA VAL A 221 23.57 -2.59 -35.52
C VAL A 221 22.52 -2.66 -34.42
N ALA A 222 22.84 -2.15 -33.23
CA ALA A 222 21.92 -2.22 -32.11
C ALA A 222 20.65 -1.39 -32.40
N PRO A 223 19.45 -1.97 -32.21
CA PRO A 223 18.20 -1.26 -32.42
C PRO A 223 18.05 -0.07 -31.46
N SER A 224 17.33 0.96 -31.89
CA SER A 224 16.97 2.07 -31.00
C SER A 224 15.97 1.60 -29.94
N MET A 225 15.74 2.41 -28.89
CA MET A 225 14.73 2.10 -27.88
C MET A 225 13.34 1.94 -28.51
N ASP A 226 13.00 2.78 -29.49
CA ASP A 226 11.71 2.71 -30.17
C ASP A 226 11.58 1.45 -31.03
N ASP A 227 12.65 1.01 -31.70
CA ASP A 227 12.68 -0.24 -32.45
C ASP A 227 12.47 -1.45 -31.53
N VAL A 228 13.17 -1.48 -30.39
CA VAL A 228 13.01 -2.54 -29.38
C VAL A 228 11.57 -2.59 -28.87
N VAL A 229 10.97 -1.44 -28.58
CA VAL A 229 9.61 -1.34 -28.06
C VAL A 229 8.57 -1.80 -29.10
N GLN A 230 8.75 -1.45 -30.37
CA GLN A 230 7.88 -1.95 -31.45
C GLN A 230 8.01 -3.47 -31.61
N ARG A 231 9.23 -4.01 -31.57
CA ARG A 231 9.47 -5.47 -31.61
C ARG A 231 8.85 -6.19 -30.42
N LEU A 232 8.96 -5.63 -29.21
CA LEU A 232 8.30 -6.15 -28.00
C LEU A 232 6.78 -6.20 -28.14
N ALA A 233 6.17 -5.15 -28.69
CA ALA A 233 4.72 -5.11 -28.91
C ALA A 233 4.27 -6.26 -29.83
N VAL A 234 4.94 -6.43 -30.98
CA VAL A 234 4.64 -7.55 -31.90
C VAL A 234 4.82 -8.90 -31.21
N LEU A 235 5.93 -9.10 -30.49
CA LEU A 235 6.25 -10.37 -29.86
C LEU A 235 5.25 -10.73 -28.76
N SER A 236 4.71 -9.73 -28.05
CA SER A 236 3.69 -9.90 -27.01
C SER A 236 2.26 -10.05 -27.56
N GLY A 237 2.10 -10.07 -28.89
CA GLY A 237 0.80 -10.13 -29.57
C GLY A 237 0.01 -8.81 -29.54
N GLU A 238 0.68 -7.68 -29.27
CA GLU A 238 0.08 -6.34 -29.26
C GLU A 238 0.32 -5.61 -30.59
N ASN A 239 -0.51 -4.61 -30.89
CA ASN A 239 -0.33 -3.78 -32.08
C ASN A 239 0.89 -2.85 -31.89
N PRO A 240 1.92 -2.89 -32.76
CA PRO A 240 3.11 -2.04 -32.63
C PRO A 240 2.86 -0.56 -32.92
N LYS A 241 1.63 -0.18 -33.28
CA LYS A 241 1.20 1.22 -33.42
C LYS A 241 0.29 1.68 -32.29
N ASP A 242 -0.10 0.79 -31.37
CA ASP A 242 -0.87 1.18 -30.18
C ASP A 242 0.04 1.94 -29.22
N GLU A 243 -0.27 3.22 -29.00
CA GLU A 243 0.53 4.10 -28.14
C GLU A 243 0.60 3.57 -26.69
N ALA A 244 -0.48 2.94 -26.21
CA ALA A 244 -0.49 2.33 -24.89
C ALA A 244 0.44 1.11 -24.80
N ALA A 245 0.52 0.28 -25.85
CA ALA A 245 1.45 -0.84 -25.93
C ALA A 245 2.91 -0.35 -25.99
N LEU A 246 3.17 0.70 -26.77
CA LEU A 246 4.50 1.30 -26.86
C LEU A 246 4.93 1.93 -25.52
N GLU A 247 4.03 2.60 -24.81
CA GLU A 247 4.32 3.13 -23.48
C GLU A 247 4.65 2.02 -22.47
N ARG A 248 3.87 0.93 -22.45
CA ARG A 248 4.15 -0.27 -21.64
C ARG A 248 5.52 -0.85 -21.96
N GLY A 249 5.85 -1.03 -23.24
CA GLY A 249 7.15 -1.54 -23.66
C GLY A 249 8.30 -0.62 -23.23
N ARG A 250 8.13 0.71 -23.37
CA ARG A 250 9.12 1.69 -22.87
C ARG A 250 9.33 1.54 -21.38
N ASP A 251 8.27 1.48 -20.59
CA ASP A 251 8.37 1.35 -19.13
C ASP A 251 8.99 0.03 -18.69
N PHE A 252 8.70 -1.07 -19.41
CA PHE A 252 9.37 -2.34 -19.21
C PHE A 252 10.88 -2.25 -19.45
N VAL A 253 11.33 -1.70 -20.58
CA VAL A 253 12.76 -1.48 -20.88
C VAL A 253 13.42 -0.63 -19.77
N LYS A 254 12.72 0.41 -19.29
CA LYS A 254 13.21 1.23 -18.17
C LYS A 254 13.33 0.44 -16.88
N GLN A 255 12.40 -0.45 -16.60
CA GLN A 255 12.47 -1.33 -15.44
C GLN A 255 13.69 -2.26 -15.51
N VAL A 256 13.99 -2.83 -16.69
CA VAL A 256 15.14 -3.71 -16.90
C VAL A 256 16.45 -2.99 -16.56
N TYR A 257 16.72 -1.81 -17.15
CA TYR A 257 17.97 -1.10 -16.85
C TYR A 257 18.02 -0.58 -15.40
N ARG A 258 16.88 -0.19 -14.80
CA ARG A 258 16.84 0.22 -13.38
C ARG A 258 17.22 -0.94 -12.47
N SER A 259 16.67 -2.13 -12.73
CA SER A 259 16.98 -3.36 -12.00
C SER A 259 18.46 -3.73 -12.11
N LEU A 260 19.05 -3.65 -13.32
CA LEU A 260 20.48 -3.89 -13.53
C LEU A 260 21.34 -2.87 -12.77
N TYR A 261 21.00 -1.58 -12.82
CA TYR A 261 21.72 -0.54 -12.12
C TYR A 261 21.65 -0.71 -10.61
N ASP A 262 20.47 -1.02 -10.07
CA ASP A 262 20.28 -1.21 -8.63
C ASP A 262 21.05 -2.46 -8.12
N ARG A 263 21.36 -3.41 -9.01
CA ARG A 263 22.25 -4.56 -8.75
C ARG A 263 23.74 -4.25 -8.98
N GLY A 264 24.07 -3.03 -9.41
CA GLY A 264 25.44 -2.61 -9.72
C GLY A 264 26.02 -3.20 -11.02
N LEU A 265 25.19 -3.78 -11.89
CA LEU A 265 25.63 -4.45 -13.12
C LEU A 265 25.86 -3.48 -14.28
N ILE A 266 25.28 -2.28 -14.22
CA ILE A 266 25.49 -1.21 -15.20
C ILE A 266 25.78 0.12 -14.49
N PRO A 267 26.57 1.02 -15.10
CA PRO A 267 27.05 2.24 -14.43
C PRO A 267 26.04 3.39 -14.43
N ALA A 268 24.99 3.34 -15.26
CA ALA A 268 23.95 4.37 -15.34
C ALA A 268 22.56 3.77 -15.57
N ARG A 269 21.51 4.56 -15.34
CA ARG A 269 20.10 4.16 -15.52
C ARG A 269 19.59 4.62 -16.88
N ASP A 270 20.22 4.17 -17.96
CA ASP A 270 19.85 4.56 -19.32
C ASP A 270 19.92 3.39 -20.31
N PHE A 271 19.36 3.61 -21.50
CA PHE A 271 19.31 2.60 -22.55
C PHE A 271 20.69 2.31 -23.16
N ALA A 272 21.57 3.31 -23.22
CA ALA A 272 22.90 3.16 -23.83
C ALA A 272 23.78 2.17 -23.02
N THR A 273 23.73 2.27 -21.70
CA THR A 273 24.44 1.36 -20.79
C THR A 273 23.85 -0.05 -20.79
N LEU A 274 22.53 -0.19 -20.94
CA LEU A 274 21.89 -1.49 -21.18
C LEU A 274 22.39 -2.15 -22.48
N ALA A 275 22.46 -1.40 -23.58
CA ALA A 275 22.96 -1.92 -24.86
C ALA A 275 24.45 -2.29 -24.79
N ALA A 276 25.26 -1.50 -24.09
CA ALA A 276 26.68 -1.81 -23.86
C ALA A 276 26.84 -3.10 -23.02
N TYR A 277 26.03 -3.25 -21.95
CA TYR A 277 26.01 -4.45 -21.12
C TYR A 277 25.65 -5.71 -21.92
N ALA A 278 24.59 -5.64 -22.75
CA ALA A 278 24.18 -6.76 -23.59
C ALA A 278 25.30 -7.21 -24.55
N ARG A 279 25.98 -6.26 -25.20
CA ARG A 279 27.11 -6.52 -26.11
C ARG A 279 28.35 -7.07 -25.44
N ALA A 280 28.56 -6.73 -24.17
CA ALA A 280 29.64 -7.30 -23.36
C ALA A 280 29.36 -8.75 -22.90
N GLY A 281 28.30 -9.39 -23.42
CA GLY A 281 27.88 -10.73 -23.02
C GLY A 281 27.00 -10.74 -21.77
N GLY A 282 26.55 -9.58 -21.29
CA GLY A 282 25.65 -9.46 -20.16
C GLY A 282 24.36 -10.24 -20.40
N VAL A 283 23.91 -10.97 -19.39
CA VAL A 283 22.68 -11.77 -19.44
C VAL A 283 21.56 -11.01 -18.73
N ALA A 284 20.35 -11.17 -19.26
CA ALA A 284 19.15 -10.67 -18.63
C ALA A 284 19.03 -11.31 -17.22
N PRO A 285 18.98 -10.53 -16.13
CA PRO A 285 18.75 -11.10 -14.81
C PRO A 285 17.37 -11.74 -14.79
N ASP A 286 17.25 -12.91 -14.16
CA ASP A 286 15.95 -13.52 -13.90
C ASP A 286 15.15 -12.56 -12.99
N ASP A 287 14.18 -11.84 -13.57
CA ASP A 287 13.40 -10.85 -12.84
C ASP A 287 12.09 -11.47 -12.35
N ALA A 288 12.24 -12.53 -11.54
CA ALA A 288 11.19 -13.12 -10.72
C ALA A 288 10.51 -12.08 -9.76
N ARG A 289 11.00 -10.85 -9.70
CA ARG A 289 10.44 -9.75 -8.89
C ARG A 289 9.16 -9.15 -9.48
N SER A 290 8.91 -9.24 -10.78
CA SER A 290 7.77 -8.59 -11.45
C SER A 290 6.44 -9.34 -11.25
N LEU A 291 6.48 -10.61 -10.83
CA LEU A 291 5.32 -11.51 -10.77
C LEU A 291 5.19 -12.19 -9.40
N ARG A 292 4.90 -11.41 -8.36
CA ARG A 292 4.77 -11.97 -7.01
C ARG A 292 3.45 -12.73 -6.84
N PRO A 293 3.48 -14.01 -6.42
CA PRO A 293 2.26 -14.81 -6.23
C PRO A 293 1.27 -14.19 -5.22
N LYS A 294 1.77 -13.42 -4.24
CA LYS A 294 0.95 -12.65 -3.29
C LYS A 294 0.00 -11.66 -3.98
N ASN A 295 0.40 -11.04 -5.08
CA ASN A 295 -0.45 -10.08 -5.79
C ASN A 295 -1.60 -10.81 -6.51
N ALA A 296 -1.29 -11.87 -7.26
CA ALA A 296 -2.28 -12.65 -7.98
C ALA A 296 -3.30 -13.30 -7.02
N TYR A 297 -2.81 -13.86 -5.91
CA TYR A 297 -3.62 -14.36 -4.80
C TYR A 297 -4.61 -13.29 -4.29
N ASN A 298 -4.12 -12.08 -4.00
CA ASN A 298 -4.97 -11.01 -3.49
C ASN A 298 -6.06 -10.59 -4.49
N LEU A 299 -5.74 -10.54 -5.79
CA LEU A 299 -6.68 -10.12 -6.82
C LEU A 299 -7.79 -11.16 -7.04
N LEU A 300 -7.43 -12.45 -7.13
CA LEU A 300 -8.42 -13.53 -7.22
C LEU A 300 -9.33 -13.55 -5.98
N ARG A 301 -8.76 -13.34 -4.79
CA ARG A 301 -9.49 -13.19 -3.53
C ARG A 301 -10.55 -12.06 -3.61
N LEU A 302 -10.20 -10.91 -4.18
CA LEU A 302 -11.13 -9.79 -4.34
C LEU A 302 -12.27 -10.13 -5.31
N ILE A 303 -11.97 -10.77 -6.45
CA ILE A 303 -13.00 -11.19 -7.42
C ILE A 303 -13.99 -12.16 -6.78
N ALA A 304 -13.48 -13.20 -6.10
CA ALA A 304 -14.32 -14.18 -5.42
C ALA A 304 -15.19 -13.56 -4.31
N THR A 305 -14.65 -12.57 -3.60
CA THR A 305 -15.40 -11.82 -2.57
C THR A 305 -16.57 -11.07 -3.22
N ALA A 306 -16.30 -10.34 -4.32
CA ALA A 306 -17.33 -9.63 -5.06
C ALA A 306 -18.44 -10.56 -5.55
N ILE A 307 -18.07 -11.73 -6.10
CA ILE A 307 -19.02 -12.74 -6.59
C ILE A 307 -19.91 -13.25 -5.46
N SER A 308 -19.35 -13.65 -4.31
CA SER A 308 -20.15 -14.13 -3.18
C SER A 308 -21.10 -13.06 -2.67
N TRP A 309 -20.64 -11.81 -2.53
CA TRP A 309 -21.51 -10.72 -2.06
C TRP A 309 -22.64 -10.41 -3.05
N LEU A 310 -22.33 -10.34 -4.35
CA LEU A 310 -23.34 -10.07 -5.37
C LEU A 310 -24.36 -11.22 -5.48
N ARG A 311 -23.92 -12.46 -5.28
CA ARG A 311 -24.79 -13.65 -5.35
C ARG A 311 -25.65 -13.81 -4.10
N ASP A 312 -25.01 -13.81 -2.93
CA ASP A 312 -25.64 -14.26 -1.67
C ASP A 312 -26.19 -13.08 -0.87
N GLY A 313 -25.79 -11.85 -1.20
CA GLY A 313 -26.14 -10.64 -0.47
C GLY A 313 -25.49 -10.55 0.92
N ARG A 314 -24.60 -11.48 1.26
CA ARG A 314 -23.98 -11.59 2.60
C ARG A 314 -22.52 -11.19 2.57
N PRO A 315 -22.10 -10.24 3.42
CA PRO A 315 -20.76 -9.71 3.39
C PRO A 315 -19.75 -10.62 4.09
N THR A 316 -19.36 -11.71 3.40
CA THR A 316 -18.41 -12.70 3.92
C THR A 316 -17.01 -12.48 3.37
N PHE A 317 -16.01 -12.50 4.26
CA PHE A 317 -14.59 -12.38 3.95
C PHE A 317 -13.81 -13.65 4.29
N ALA A 318 -14.44 -14.72 4.77
CA ALA A 318 -13.78 -16.00 5.00
C ALA A 318 -14.01 -16.93 3.80
N PHE A 319 -12.94 -17.58 3.32
CA PHE A 319 -13.02 -18.64 2.33
C PHE A 319 -12.68 -19.99 2.99
N GLY A 320 -13.59 -20.96 2.88
CA GLY A 320 -13.38 -22.33 3.33
C GLY A 320 -13.13 -23.30 2.16
N GLY A 321 -12.88 -24.57 2.49
CA GLY A 321 -12.82 -25.68 1.53
C GLY A 321 -11.72 -25.56 0.46
N GLU A 322 -11.99 -26.13 -0.71
CA GLU A 322 -11.05 -26.23 -1.84
C GLU A 322 -10.54 -24.86 -2.31
N PHE A 323 -11.40 -23.83 -2.32
CA PHE A 323 -10.99 -22.50 -2.75
C PHE A 323 -9.94 -21.88 -1.82
N ARG A 324 -10.03 -22.14 -0.51
CA ARG A 324 -9.01 -21.73 0.47
C ARG A 324 -7.67 -22.39 0.17
N GLU A 325 -7.67 -23.70 -0.10
CA GLU A 325 -6.45 -24.45 -0.42
C GLU A 325 -5.81 -23.96 -1.71
N ARG A 326 -6.62 -23.69 -2.73
CA ARG A 326 -6.18 -23.08 -3.99
C ARG A 326 -5.52 -21.73 -3.77
N LEU A 327 -6.13 -20.85 -2.98
CA LEU A 327 -5.57 -19.54 -2.63
C LEU A 327 -4.21 -19.67 -1.90
N LEU A 328 -4.07 -20.63 -0.99
CA LEU A 328 -2.79 -20.90 -0.32
C LEU A 328 -1.72 -21.44 -1.28
N ALA A 329 -2.10 -22.31 -2.22
CA ALA A 329 -1.20 -22.81 -3.26
C ALA A 329 -0.68 -21.67 -4.15
N ILE A 330 -1.55 -20.75 -4.56
CA ILE A 330 -1.14 -19.52 -5.26
C ILE A 330 -0.20 -18.70 -4.39
N LYS A 331 -0.54 -18.45 -3.12
CA LYS A 331 0.31 -17.65 -2.20
C LYS A 331 1.71 -18.25 -2.03
N ARG A 332 1.86 -19.58 -2.05
CA ARG A 332 3.15 -20.28 -1.98
C ARG A 332 3.92 -20.30 -3.31
N GLY A 333 3.26 -19.99 -4.43
CA GLY A 333 3.84 -20.06 -5.76
C GLY A 333 3.73 -21.45 -6.42
N ASP A 334 2.92 -22.35 -5.85
CA ASP A 334 2.71 -23.71 -6.38
C ASP A 334 1.85 -23.71 -7.65
N VAL A 335 1.16 -22.60 -7.93
CA VAL A 335 0.28 -22.42 -9.09
C VAL A 335 0.92 -21.44 -10.06
N ALA A 336 1.02 -21.83 -11.33
CA ALA A 336 1.56 -20.96 -12.36
C ALA A 336 0.67 -19.71 -12.52
N LEU A 337 1.28 -18.54 -12.73
CA LEU A 337 0.52 -17.30 -12.86
C LEU A 337 -0.48 -17.36 -14.02
N HIS A 338 -0.13 -18.02 -15.12
CA HIS A 338 -1.03 -18.23 -16.26
C HIS A 338 -2.35 -18.88 -15.82
N ASP A 339 -2.29 -19.94 -15.00
CA ASP A 339 -3.49 -20.63 -14.51
C ASP A 339 -4.36 -19.73 -13.63
N VAL A 340 -3.73 -18.83 -12.84
CA VAL A 340 -4.46 -17.84 -12.02
C VAL A 340 -5.18 -16.82 -12.91
N LEU A 341 -4.53 -16.40 -13.99
CA LEU A 341 -5.10 -15.46 -14.95
C LEU A 341 -6.27 -16.10 -15.71
N THR A 342 -6.11 -17.32 -16.23
CA THR A 342 -7.19 -18.08 -16.88
C THR A 342 -8.39 -18.25 -15.94
N GLN A 343 -8.13 -18.57 -14.67
CA GLN A 343 -9.19 -18.69 -13.67
C GLN A 343 -9.93 -17.36 -13.46
N ALA A 344 -9.22 -16.24 -13.35
CA ALA A 344 -9.85 -14.94 -13.17
C ALA A 344 -10.64 -14.48 -14.40
N GLU A 345 -10.14 -14.74 -15.60
CA GLU A 345 -10.86 -14.48 -16.85
C GLU A 345 -12.18 -15.27 -16.90
N ALA A 346 -12.16 -16.54 -16.50
CA ALA A 346 -13.35 -17.39 -16.42
C ALA A 346 -14.41 -16.89 -15.43
N LEU A 347 -14.04 -16.10 -14.43
CA LEU A 347 -14.97 -15.48 -13.46
C LEU A 347 -15.63 -14.20 -13.99
N THR A 348 -15.14 -13.63 -15.08
CA THR A 348 -15.64 -12.34 -15.61
C THR A 348 -17.11 -12.40 -16.06
N PRO A 349 -17.55 -13.40 -16.86
CA PRO A 349 -18.94 -13.48 -17.31
C PRO A 349 -19.93 -13.61 -16.13
N GLU A 350 -19.56 -14.39 -15.12
CA GLU A 350 -20.35 -14.55 -13.90
C GLU A 350 -20.46 -13.23 -13.12
N LEU A 351 -19.35 -12.51 -12.92
CA LEU A 351 -19.33 -11.24 -12.23
C LEU A 351 -20.24 -10.20 -12.92
N ASP A 352 -20.21 -10.15 -14.25
CA ASP A 352 -21.03 -9.24 -15.05
C ASP A 352 -22.52 -9.59 -15.00
N GLU A 353 -22.86 -10.88 -14.98
CA GLU A 353 -24.24 -11.32 -14.84
C GLU A 353 -24.79 -11.05 -13.43
N LEU A 354 -24.01 -11.36 -12.39
CA LEU A 354 -24.38 -11.10 -11.00
C LEU A 354 -24.58 -9.61 -10.72
N ARG A 355 -23.80 -8.72 -11.35
CA ARG A 355 -24.05 -7.27 -11.27
C ARG A 355 -25.46 -6.89 -11.72
N ARG A 356 -26.01 -7.60 -12.71
CA ARG A 356 -27.35 -7.32 -13.28
C ARG A 356 -28.46 -7.92 -12.43
N THR A 357 -28.25 -9.13 -11.90
CA THR A 357 -29.27 -9.93 -11.23
C THR A 357 -29.27 -9.83 -9.70
N THR A 358 -28.21 -9.28 -9.10
CA THR A 358 -28.06 -9.18 -7.64
C THR A 358 -29.20 -8.43 -6.96
N VAL A 359 -29.56 -8.89 -5.76
CA VAL A 359 -30.49 -8.22 -4.84
C VAL A 359 -29.87 -7.03 -4.10
N LEU A 360 -28.54 -6.85 -4.18
CA LEU A 360 -27.88 -5.74 -3.50
C LEU A 360 -28.39 -4.39 -4.01
N PRO A 361 -28.52 -3.39 -3.13
CA PRO A 361 -28.95 -2.05 -3.51
C PRO A 361 -27.91 -1.39 -4.42
N LYS A 362 -28.37 -0.53 -5.33
CA LYS A 362 -27.49 0.14 -6.30
C LYS A 362 -26.43 1.01 -5.65
N THR A 363 -26.77 1.65 -4.53
CA THR A 363 -25.92 2.55 -3.76
C THR A 363 -25.96 2.13 -2.29
N PRO A 364 -24.96 2.51 -1.47
CA PRO A 364 -25.07 2.38 -0.02
C PRO A 364 -26.22 3.22 0.53
N ASP A 365 -26.63 2.93 1.76
CA ASP A 365 -27.60 3.74 2.51
C ASP A 365 -26.92 4.99 3.08
N VAL A 366 -26.93 6.04 2.28
CA VAL A 366 -26.31 7.34 2.61
C VAL A 366 -27.00 7.98 3.83
N SER A 367 -28.29 7.75 4.02
CA SER A 367 -29.03 8.33 5.15
C SER A 367 -28.58 7.73 6.47
N ARG A 368 -28.45 6.40 6.55
CA ARG A 368 -27.89 5.72 7.73
C ARG A 368 -26.44 6.11 7.98
N ALA A 369 -25.63 6.19 6.92
CA ALA A 369 -24.23 6.60 7.03
C ALA A 369 -24.06 8.04 7.56
N ASP A 370 -24.87 8.99 7.10
CA ASP A 370 -24.86 10.38 7.58
C ASP A 370 -25.34 10.49 9.04
N LEU A 371 -26.40 9.76 9.40
CA LEU A 371 -26.88 9.70 10.79
C LEU A 371 -25.80 9.14 11.74
N LEU A 372 -25.11 8.08 11.33
CA LEU A 372 -23.97 7.53 12.07
C LEU A 372 -22.87 8.59 12.23
N ALA A 373 -22.43 9.23 11.14
CA ALA A 373 -21.38 10.25 11.20
C ALA A 373 -21.74 11.41 12.17
N ARG A 374 -22.98 11.91 12.09
CA ARG A 374 -23.48 12.95 13.00
C ARG A 374 -23.53 12.47 14.45
N ARG A 375 -23.94 11.23 14.68
CA ARG A 375 -24.02 10.63 16.02
C ARG A 375 -22.62 10.55 16.66
N ILE A 376 -21.63 10.08 15.90
CA ILE A 376 -20.22 10.03 16.33
C ILE A 376 -19.70 11.43 16.69
N GLY A 377 -19.88 12.40 15.80
CA GLY A 377 -19.42 13.77 16.03
C GLY A 377 -20.07 14.43 17.25
N LYS A 378 -21.37 14.21 17.46
CA LYS A 378 -22.09 14.70 18.66
C LYS A 378 -21.56 14.06 19.94
N GLU A 379 -21.26 12.76 19.92
CA GLU A 379 -20.74 12.06 21.08
C GLU A 379 -19.32 12.54 21.44
N ALA A 380 -18.44 12.72 20.45
CA ALA A 380 -17.11 13.29 20.67
C ALA A 380 -17.21 14.70 21.29
N ALA A 381 -18.09 15.56 20.74
CA ALA A 381 -18.32 16.90 21.27
C ALA A 381 -18.86 16.88 22.70
N ARG A 382 -19.79 15.96 23.00
CA ARG A 382 -20.36 15.76 24.35
C ARG A 382 -19.28 15.33 25.34
N ARG A 383 -18.46 14.33 25.02
CA ARG A 383 -17.40 13.82 25.90
C ARG A 383 -16.39 14.90 26.25
N TRP A 384 -15.99 15.71 25.26
CA TRP A 384 -15.14 16.88 25.49
C TRP A 384 -15.81 17.92 26.38
N SER A 385 -17.03 18.35 26.03
CA SER A 385 -17.74 19.43 26.73
C SER A 385 -18.03 19.11 28.20
N LEU A 386 -18.24 17.82 28.52
CA LEU A 386 -18.50 17.35 29.87
C LEU A 386 -17.23 16.94 30.63
N GLY A 387 -16.05 17.01 30.00
CA GLY A 387 -14.80 16.54 30.61
C GLY A 387 -14.84 15.05 30.97
N ALA A 388 -15.50 14.23 30.13
CA ALA A 388 -15.59 12.79 30.35
C ALA A 388 -14.19 12.17 30.46
N PRO A 389 -13.98 11.13 31.27
CA PRO A 389 -12.70 10.41 31.29
C PRO A 389 -12.33 9.87 29.90
N GLY A 390 -11.05 9.95 29.55
CA GLY A 390 -10.51 9.35 28.35
C GLY A 390 -10.14 10.32 27.22
N PRO A 391 -9.63 9.76 26.11
CA PRO A 391 -8.91 10.51 25.07
C PRO A 391 -9.81 11.36 24.15
N LEU A 392 -11.14 11.19 24.24
CA LEU A 392 -12.11 12.07 23.58
C LEU A 392 -12.68 13.15 24.52
N GLY A 393 -12.33 13.08 25.81
CA GLY A 393 -12.78 13.99 26.86
C GLY A 393 -11.60 14.70 27.51
N ARG A 394 -11.52 14.65 28.85
CA ARG A 394 -10.53 15.42 29.63
C ARG A 394 -9.06 15.08 29.32
N ASP A 395 -8.79 13.89 28.79
CA ASP A 395 -7.43 13.43 28.48
C ASP A 395 -7.07 13.64 27.00
N ALA A 396 -7.91 14.33 26.23
CA ALA A 396 -7.63 14.56 24.81
C ALA A 396 -6.41 15.46 24.64
N THR A 397 -5.51 15.05 23.75
CA THR A 397 -4.35 15.86 23.38
C THR A 397 -4.80 17.04 22.53
N GLU A 398 -4.16 18.19 22.69
CA GLU A 398 -4.36 19.35 21.82
C GLU A 398 -3.73 19.13 20.43
N PRO A 399 -4.32 19.71 19.36
CA PRO A 399 -3.67 19.74 18.06
C PRO A 399 -2.36 20.56 18.11
N PRO A 400 -1.41 20.30 17.21
CA PRO A 400 -0.16 21.07 17.16
C PRO A 400 -0.43 22.54 16.82
N ASP A 401 0.42 23.42 17.35
CA ASP A 401 0.36 24.85 17.04
C ASP A 401 0.44 25.10 15.53
N VAL A 402 -0.46 25.94 15.03
CA VAL A 402 -0.51 26.33 13.62
C VAL A 402 0.51 27.45 13.38
N GLN A 403 1.49 27.20 12.52
CA GLN A 403 2.49 28.18 12.13
C GLN A 403 2.34 28.56 10.66
N TRP A 404 2.52 29.84 10.35
CA TRP A 404 2.59 30.32 8.98
C TRP A 404 3.92 29.91 8.34
N GLU A 405 3.91 28.85 7.53
CA GLU A 405 5.06 28.49 6.69
C GLU A 405 4.99 29.32 5.40
N ALA A 406 5.84 30.36 5.28
CA ALA A 406 6.02 31.04 4.01
C ALA A 406 6.47 30.02 2.94
N LEU A 407 5.77 30.01 1.79
CA LEU A 407 6.16 29.20 0.64
C LEU A 407 7.62 29.51 0.29
N VAL A 408 8.51 28.58 0.61
CA VAL A 408 9.88 28.62 0.09
C VAL A 408 9.76 28.16 -1.36
N ASP A 409 10.12 29.05 -2.29
CA ASP A 409 10.02 28.84 -3.73
C ASP A 409 10.41 27.41 -4.14
N ALA A 410 9.50 26.81 -4.92
CA ALA A 410 9.49 25.41 -5.36
C ALA A 410 10.66 25.04 -6.28
#